data_AF-A0A1E5GUX6-F1
#
_entry.id   AF-A0A1E5GUX6-F1
#
_cell.length_a   1.000
_cell.length_b   1.000
_cell.length_c   1.000
_cell.angle_alpha   90.00
_cell.angle_beta   90.00
_cell.angle_gamma   90.00
#
_symmetry.space_group_name_H-M   'P 1'
#
loop_
_entity.id
_entity.type
_entity.pdbx_description
1 polymer ?
#
loop_
_entity_poly.entity_id
_entity_poly.type
_entity_poly.pdbx_seq_one_letter_code
_entity_poly.pdbx_strand_id
1 'polypeptide(L)'
;MKPNLGYYVQKINDIVKETEEVGEKMNDYYEEVRKAIDEGKVTELSSERIAEIQRIFQDGTKEYTAMLEKVTQLRPPARVMGIHKKFERSYVEYLAGCNEMILSLDPEKGVDVDLFNNSEEKQDKATDDISFAITRMSNLLLKK
;
A
#
# COMPACT_ATOMS: atom_id res chain seq x y z
N MET A 1 -25.46 -11.63 -15.05
CA MET A 1 -24.17 -12.07 -15.64
C MET A 1 -23.40 -12.88 -14.63
N LYS A 2 -22.95 -14.09 -14.98
CA LYS A 2 -22.04 -14.88 -14.12
C LYS A 2 -20.66 -14.20 -14.10
N PRO A 3 -19.97 -14.09 -12.94
CA PRO A 3 -18.61 -13.58 -12.88
C PRO A 3 -17.68 -14.40 -13.79
N ASN A 4 -16.90 -13.72 -14.64
CA ASN A 4 -15.86 -14.39 -15.42
C ASN A 4 -14.67 -14.65 -14.50
N LEU A 5 -14.50 -15.91 -14.11
CA LEU A 5 -13.44 -16.35 -13.20
C LEU A 5 -12.04 -15.99 -13.70
N GLY A 6 -11.77 -16.23 -15.00
CA GLY A 6 -10.46 -15.92 -15.59
C GLY A 6 -10.16 -14.43 -15.56
N TYR A 7 -11.16 -13.61 -15.90
CA TYR A 7 -11.06 -12.15 -15.82
C TYR A 7 -10.79 -11.66 -14.39
N TYR A 8 -11.52 -12.20 -13.40
CA TYR A 8 -11.32 -11.84 -12.00
C TYR A 8 -9.91 -12.17 -11.51
N VAL A 9 -9.43 -13.39 -11.76
CA VAL A 9 -8.08 -13.84 -11.36
C VAL A 9 -7.01 -12.97 -12.01
N GLN A 10 -7.13 -12.73 -13.32
CA GLN A 10 -6.20 -11.86 -14.04
C GLN A 10 -6.17 -10.45 -13.42
N LYS A 11 -7.32 -9.86 -13.15
CA LYS A 11 -7.41 -8.52 -12.57
C LYS A 11 -6.79 -8.41 -11.18
N ILE A 12 -6.96 -9.43 -10.33
CA ILE A 12 -6.29 -9.46 -9.02
C ILE A 12 -4.77 -9.53 -9.21
N ASN A 13 -4.27 -10.37 -10.12
CA ASN A 13 -2.84 -10.45 -10.39
C ASN A 13 -2.27 -9.14 -10.95
N ASP A 14 -2.99 -8.49 -11.87
CA ASP A 14 -2.61 -7.17 -12.40
C ASP A 14 -2.48 -6.15 -11.26
N ILE A 15 -3.46 -6.10 -10.35
CA ILE A 15 -3.46 -5.16 -9.22
C ILE A 15 -2.29 -5.41 -8.28
N VAL A 16 -1.97 -6.66 -7.97
CA VAL A 16 -0.82 -7.00 -7.11
C VAL A 16 0.48 -6.54 -7.76
N LYS A 17 0.68 -6.89 -9.03
CA LYS A 17 1.88 -6.50 -9.78
C LYS A 17 2.03 -4.98 -9.88
N GLU A 18 0.95 -4.28 -10.22
CA GLU A 18 0.96 -2.82 -10.27
C GLU A 18 1.28 -2.21 -8.89
N THR A 19 0.76 -2.79 -7.79
CA THR A 19 1.05 -2.33 -6.42
C THR A 19 2.54 -2.46 -6.09
N GLU A 20 3.16 -3.59 -6.44
CA GLU A 20 4.60 -3.84 -6.27
C GLU A 20 5.44 -2.84 -7.08
N GLU A 21 5.11 -2.64 -8.35
CA GLU A 21 5.82 -1.69 -9.24
C GLU A 21 5.76 -0.24 -8.75
N VAL A 22 4.67 0.17 -8.08
CA VAL A 22 4.56 1.50 -7.47
C VAL A 22 5.42 1.57 -6.20
N GLY A 23 5.44 0.51 -5.40
CA GLY A 23 6.26 0.44 -4.18
C GLY A 23 7.75 0.55 -4.48
N GLU A 24 8.21 -0.17 -5.51
CA GLU A 24 9.62 -0.13 -5.96
C GLU A 24 10.08 1.29 -6.32
N LYS A 25 9.21 2.11 -6.92
CA LYS A 25 9.54 3.50 -7.29
C LYS A 25 9.71 4.42 -6.08
N MET A 26 9.05 4.10 -4.97
CA MET A 26 9.11 4.89 -3.73
C MET A 26 10.20 4.40 -2.78
N ASN A 27 10.68 3.16 -2.96
CA ASN A 27 11.56 2.47 -2.03
C ASN A 27 12.82 3.28 -1.68
N ASP A 28 13.51 3.85 -2.66
CA ASP A 28 14.74 4.61 -2.42
C ASP A 28 14.49 5.83 -1.52
N TYR A 29 13.33 6.48 -1.65
CA TYR A 29 12.95 7.64 -0.83
C TYR A 29 12.52 7.22 0.58
N TYR A 30 11.86 6.07 0.70
CA TYR A 30 11.57 5.45 1.99
C TYR A 30 12.84 5.10 2.76
N GLU A 31 13.78 4.41 2.11
CA GLU A 31 15.07 4.02 2.69
C GLU A 31 15.87 5.24 3.15
N GLU A 32 15.81 6.36 2.41
CA GLU A 32 16.44 7.61 2.81
C GLU A 32 15.90 8.13 4.14
N VAL A 33 14.57 8.20 4.30
CA VAL A 33 13.95 8.65 5.57
C VAL A 33 14.24 7.65 6.68
N ARG A 34 14.06 6.36 6.42
CA ARG A 34 14.30 5.27 7.38
C ARG A 34 15.72 5.34 7.94
N LYS A 35 16.71 5.45 7.06
CA LYS A 35 18.12 5.60 7.44
C LYS A 35 18.37 6.88 8.23
N ALA A 36 17.77 8.01 7.84
CA ALA A 36 17.91 9.25 8.58
C ALA A 36 17.33 9.14 10.00
N ILE A 37 16.22 8.43 10.19
CA ILE A 37 15.66 8.15 11.51
C ILE A 37 16.61 7.26 12.32
N ASP A 38 17.06 6.15 11.74
CA ASP A 38 17.86 5.14 12.45
C ASP A 38 19.23 5.69 12.86
N GLU A 39 19.81 6.60 12.06
CA GLU A 39 21.06 7.30 12.38
C GLU A 39 20.85 8.54 13.29
N GLY A 40 19.61 8.91 13.62
CA GLY A 40 19.30 10.12 14.39
C GLY A 40 19.61 11.43 13.66
N LYS A 41 19.56 11.41 12.33
CA LYS A 41 19.96 12.49 11.41
C LYS A 41 18.79 13.12 10.65
N VAL A 42 17.56 12.96 11.13
CA VAL A 42 16.37 13.55 10.49
C VAL A 42 16.49 15.08 10.31
N THR A 43 17.27 15.76 11.15
CA THR A 43 17.54 17.21 11.04
C THR A 43 18.49 17.57 9.90
N GLU A 44 19.17 16.60 9.28
CA GLU A 44 20.02 16.79 8.10
C GLU A 44 19.22 16.78 6.80
N LEU A 45 17.96 16.30 6.81
CA LEU A 45 17.05 16.40 5.67
C LEU A 45 16.58 17.85 5.53
N SER A 46 16.86 18.46 4.38
CA SER A 46 16.40 19.83 4.12
C SER A 46 14.88 19.88 3.90
N SER A 47 14.28 21.03 4.15
CA SER A 47 12.86 21.28 3.88
C SER A 47 12.47 20.94 2.43
N GLU A 48 13.32 21.29 1.46
CA GLU A 48 13.09 20.97 0.05
C GLU A 48 13.11 19.46 -0.20
N ARG A 49 14.03 18.73 0.45
CA ARG A 49 14.12 17.27 0.30
C ARG A 49 12.92 16.57 0.94
N ILE A 50 12.48 17.03 2.12
CA ILE A 50 11.27 16.53 2.77
C ILE A 50 10.05 16.78 1.88
N ALA A 51 9.92 17.97 1.29
CA ALA A 51 8.83 18.29 0.37
C ALA A 51 8.83 17.39 -0.88
N GLU A 52 10.01 17.07 -1.41
CA GLU A 52 10.16 16.15 -2.54
C GLU A 52 9.72 14.73 -2.18
N ILE A 53 10.22 14.17 -1.08
CA ILE A 53 9.85 12.83 -0.60
C ILE A 53 8.34 12.76 -0.34
N GLN A 54 7.79 13.76 0.35
CA GLN A 54 6.36 13.84 0.62
C GLN A 54 5.54 13.81 -0.67
N ARG A 55 5.95 14.56 -1.70
CA ARG A 55 5.28 14.57 -3.00
C ARG A 55 5.34 13.21 -3.70
N ILE A 56 6.49 12.54 -3.67
CA ILE A 56 6.64 11.19 -4.25
C ILE A 56 5.69 10.20 -3.56
N PHE A 57 5.61 10.23 -2.23
CA PHE A 57 4.68 9.37 -1.49
C PHE A 57 3.21 9.70 -1.77
N GLN A 58 2.87 10.99 -1.89
CA GLN A 58 1.53 11.41 -2.30
C GLN A 58 1.16 10.89 -3.69
N ASP A 59 2.08 10.98 -4.66
CA ASP A 59 1.83 10.52 -6.02
C ASP A 59 1.68 8.99 -6.09
N GLY A 60 2.54 8.22 -5.41
CA GLY A 60 2.38 6.77 -5.32
C GLY A 60 1.11 6.35 -4.57
N THR A 61 0.75 7.05 -3.50
CA THR A 61 -0.50 6.79 -2.75
C THR A 61 -1.75 7.06 -3.59
N LYS A 62 -1.70 8.03 -4.53
CA LYS A 62 -2.79 8.22 -5.51
C LYS A 62 -2.92 7.01 -6.45
N GLU A 63 -1.80 6.43 -6.89
CA GLU A 63 -1.82 5.22 -7.72
C GLU A 63 -2.43 4.03 -6.94
N TYR A 64 -2.07 3.84 -5.67
CA TYR A 64 -2.71 2.84 -4.80
C TYR A 64 -4.20 3.10 -4.60
N THR A 65 -4.62 4.36 -4.49
CA THR A 65 -6.04 4.71 -4.38
C THR A 65 -6.82 4.25 -5.63
N ALA A 66 -6.25 4.49 -6.82
CA ALA A 66 -6.84 4.00 -8.07
C ALA A 66 -6.90 2.46 -8.14
N MET A 67 -5.92 1.76 -7.55
CA MET A 67 -5.96 0.29 -7.45
C MET A 67 -7.07 -0.19 -6.52
N LEU A 68 -7.27 0.46 -5.37
CA LEU A 68 -8.39 0.16 -4.47
C LEU A 68 -9.74 0.35 -5.18
N GLU A 69 -9.90 1.39 -6.00
CA GLU A 69 -11.11 1.57 -6.80
C GLU A 69 -11.34 0.39 -7.76
N LYS A 70 -10.27 -0.07 -8.44
CA LYS A 70 -10.34 -1.29 -9.27
C LYS A 70 -10.78 -2.49 -8.44
N VAL A 71 -10.18 -2.73 -7.27
CA VAL A 71 -10.55 -3.83 -6.36
C VAL A 71 -12.04 -3.76 -6.01
N THR A 72 -12.51 -2.59 -5.59
CA THR A 72 -13.88 -2.35 -5.12
C THR A 72 -14.92 -2.60 -6.23
N GLN A 73 -14.55 -2.31 -7.48
CA GLN A 73 -15.43 -2.50 -8.65
C GLN A 73 -15.45 -3.95 -9.16
N LEU A 74 -14.50 -4.80 -8.76
CA LEU A 74 -14.49 -6.19 -9.18
C LEU A 74 -15.70 -6.95 -8.63
N ARG A 75 -16.20 -7.88 -9.45
CA ARG A 75 -17.30 -8.78 -9.06
C ARG A 75 -16.71 -10.15 -8.73
N PRO A 76 -16.37 -10.44 -7.46
CA PRO A 76 -15.79 -11.73 -7.09
C PRO A 76 -16.81 -12.88 -7.25
N PRO A 77 -16.37 -14.09 -7.59
CA PRO A 77 -17.18 -15.30 -7.46
C PRO A 77 -17.66 -15.49 -6.01
N ALA A 78 -18.89 -16.01 -5.82
CA ALA A 78 -19.51 -16.17 -4.50
C ALA A 78 -18.61 -16.90 -3.48
N ARG A 79 -17.89 -17.95 -3.92
CA ARG A 79 -16.97 -18.73 -3.09
C ARG A 79 -15.79 -17.93 -2.49
N VAL A 80 -15.44 -16.78 -3.07
CA VAL A 80 -14.37 -15.90 -2.57
C VAL A 80 -14.86 -14.52 -2.12
N MET A 81 -16.17 -14.28 -2.11
CA MET A 81 -16.74 -12.97 -1.75
C MET A 81 -16.24 -12.47 -0.38
N GLY A 82 -16.27 -13.33 0.64
CA GLY A 82 -15.84 -12.95 1.98
C GLY A 82 -14.35 -12.61 2.07
N ILE A 83 -13.49 -13.38 1.38
CA ILE A 83 -12.04 -13.13 1.39
C ILE A 83 -11.67 -11.93 0.51
N HIS A 84 -12.40 -11.68 -0.58
CA HIS A 84 -12.26 -10.46 -1.37
C HIS A 84 -12.58 -9.21 -0.55
N LYS A 85 -13.64 -9.24 0.27
CA LYS A 85 -13.94 -8.13 1.19
C LYS A 85 -12.88 -7.94 2.27
N LYS A 86 -12.23 -9.01 2.73
CA LYS A 86 -11.03 -8.89 3.58
C LYS A 86 -9.89 -8.18 2.83
N PHE A 87 -9.59 -8.60 1.60
CA PHE A 87 -8.56 -7.96 0.77
C PHE A 87 -8.82 -6.46 0.58
N GLU A 88 -10.04 -6.07 0.19
CA GLU A 88 -10.45 -4.67 0.05
C GLU A 88 -10.23 -3.87 1.33
N ARG A 89 -10.65 -4.41 2.49
CA ARG A 89 -10.44 -3.75 3.78
C ARG A 89 -8.96 -3.60 4.13
N SER A 90 -8.16 -4.63 3.94
CA SER A 90 -6.72 -4.58 4.22
C SER A 90 -6.00 -3.59 3.30
N TYR A 91 -6.47 -3.43 2.06
CA TYR A 91 -5.97 -2.39 1.15
C TYR A 91 -6.35 -0.97 1.61
N VAL A 92 -7.54 -0.77 2.18
CA VAL A 92 -7.92 0.50 2.83
C VAL A 92 -7.01 0.79 4.03
N GLU A 93 -6.70 -0.21 4.85
CA GLU A 93 -5.80 -0.08 6.00
C GLU A 93 -4.37 0.27 5.55
N TYR A 94 -3.90 -0.34 4.47
CA TYR A 94 -2.61 -0.01 3.84
C TYR A 94 -2.55 1.45 3.40
N LEU A 95 -3.56 1.93 2.66
CA LEU A 95 -3.67 3.34 2.25
C LEU A 95 -3.73 4.30 3.44
N ALA A 96 -4.38 3.91 4.54
CA ALA A 96 -4.38 4.73 5.75
C ALA A 96 -2.96 4.85 6.34
N GLY A 97 -2.17 3.78 6.32
CA GLY A 97 -0.75 3.83 6.70
C GLY A 97 0.08 4.71 5.76
N CYS A 98 -0.10 4.61 4.43
CA CYS A 98 0.60 5.48 3.48
C CYS A 98 0.29 6.98 3.73
N ASN A 99 -0.97 7.31 4.03
CA ASN A 99 -1.37 8.68 4.36
C ASN A 99 -0.75 9.16 5.68
N GLU A 100 -0.66 8.30 6.69
CA GLU A 100 0.05 8.63 7.95
C GLU A 100 1.54 8.86 7.71
N MET A 101 2.17 8.08 6.83
CA MET A 101 3.57 8.26 6.43
C MET A 101 3.80 9.58 5.66
N ILE A 102 2.83 10.01 4.85
CA ILE A 102 2.88 11.34 4.21
C ILE A 102 2.76 12.46 5.25
N LEU A 103 1.91 12.28 6.25
CA LEU A 103 1.67 13.27 7.31
C LEU A 103 2.86 13.39 8.28
N SER A 104 3.69 12.35 8.41
CA SER A 104 4.90 12.41 9.22
C SER A 104 6.02 13.23 8.57
N LEU A 105 5.87 13.60 7.30
CA LEU A 105 6.84 14.41 6.56
C LEU A 105 6.30 15.83 6.39
N ASP A 106 6.85 16.80 7.12
CA ASP A 106 6.44 18.20 7.05
C ASP A 106 7.66 19.07 6.69
N PRO A 107 7.67 19.76 5.53
CA PRO A 107 8.81 20.61 5.14
C PRO A 107 9.15 21.72 6.14
N GLU A 108 8.19 22.18 6.92
CA GLU A 108 8.37 23.24 7.92
C GLU A 108 8.76 22.67 9.30
N LYS A 109 8.24 21.49 9.65
CA LYS A 109 8.44 20.88 10.98
C LYS A 109 9.47 19.75 11.02
N GLY A 110 9.90 19.24 9.88
CA GLY A 110 10.78 18.08 9.76
C GLY A 110 10.02 16.75 9.71
N VAL A 111 10.68 15.69 10.17
CA VAL A 111 10.12 14.33 10.22
C VAL A 111 9.57 14.03 11.61
N ASP A 112 8.29 13.68 11.70
CA ASP A 112 7.67 13.09 12.89
C ASP A 112 8.03 11.59 12.96
N VAL A 113 9.07 11.28 13.73
CA VAL A 113 9.63 9.93 13.84
C VAL A 113 8.61 8.92 14.35
N ASP A 114 7.82 9.28 15.37
CA ASP A 114 6.85 8.37 15.98
C ASP A 114 5.73 8.06 15.00
N LEU A 115 5.22 9.08 14.29
CA LEU A 115 4.19 8.87 13.27
C LEU A 115 4.73 8.06 12.09
N PHE A 116 5.96 8.31 11.65
CA PHE A 116 6.59 7.53 10.58
C PHE A 116 6.69 6.05 10.96
N ASN A 117 7.23 5.73 12.15
CA ASN A 117 7.36 4.34 12.62
C ASN A 117 5.98 3.66 12.77
N ASN A 118 4.99 4.34 13.35
CA ASN A 118 3.64 3.79 13.48
C ASN A 118 2.99 3.53 12.10
N SER A 119 3.23 4.43 11.14
CA SER A 119 2.70 4.29 9.77
C SER A 119 3.33 3.11 9.01
N GLU A 120 4.61 2.83 9.26
CA GLU A 120 5.35 1.68 8.72
C GLU A 120 4.78 0.37 9.28
N GLU A 121 4.68 0.23 10.61
CA GLU A 121 4.10 -0.96 11.25
C GLU A 121 2.67 -1.26 10.75
N LYS A 122 1.89 -0.20 10.52
CA LYS A 122 0.53 -0.31 9.97
C LYS A 122 0.53 -0.81 8.52
N GLN A 123 1.42 -0.29 7.69
CA GLN A 123 1.58 -0.74 6.30
C GLN A 123 2.05 -2.20 6.24
N ASP A 124 3.00 -2.61 7.08
CA ASP A 124 3.49 -3.99 7.16
C ASP A 124 2.38 -4.97 7.50
N LYS A 125 1.63 -4.66 8.57
CA LYS A 125 0.49 -5.49 8.99
C LYS A 125 -0.58 -5.59 7.89
N ALA A 126 -0.88 -4.48 7.23
CA ALA A 126 -1.86 -4.48 6.14
C ALA A 126 -1.36 -5.31 4.94
N THR A 127 -0.06 -5.24 4.65
CA THR A 127 0.61 -6.02 3.58
C THR A 127 0.56 -7.53 3.86
N ASP A 128 0.77 -7.94 5.11
CA ASP A 128 0.60 -9.33 5.53
C ASP A 128 -0.84 -9.81 5.32
N ASP A 129 -1.82 -8.99 5.70
CA ASP A 129 -3.23 -9.33 5.55
C ASP A 129 -3.69 -9.36 4.08
N ILE A 130 -3.14 -8.48 3.24
CA ILE A 130 -3.30 -8.50 1.78
C ILE A 130 -2.76 -9.80 1.22
N SER A 131 -1.52 -10.16 1.56
CA SER A 131 -0.84 -11.37 1.12
C SER A 131 -1.60 -12.64 1.52
N PHE A 132 -2.10 -12.67 2.76
CA PHE A 132 -3.00 -13.72 3.23
C PHE A 132 -4.27 -13.82 2.37
N ALA A 133 -4.93 -12.68 2.10
CA ALA A 133 -6.18 -12.68 1.35
C ALA A 133 -5.99 -13.15 -0.10
N ILE A 134 -4.91 -12.71 -0.77
CA ILE A 134 -4.54 -13.15 -2.12
C ILE A 134 -4.29 -14.66 -2.14
N THR A 135 -3.45 -15.16 -1.23
CA THR A 135 -3.13 -16.59 -1.12
C THR A 135 -4.39 -17.43 -0.89
N ARG A 136 -5.28 -16.95 -0.01
CA ARG A 136 -6.53 -17.64 0.30
C ARG A 136 -7.51 -17.61 -0.87
N MET A 137 -7.61 -16.49 -1.59
CA MET A 137 -8.38 -16.39 -2.83
C MET A 137 -7.89 -17.38 -3.88
N SER A 138 -6.61 -17.38 -4.19
CA SER A 138 -6.00 -18.30 -5.16
C SER A 138 -6.29 -19.76 -4.82
N ASN A 139 -6.11 -20.15 -3.55
CA ASN A 139 -6.42 -21.51 -3.10
C ASN A 139 -7.90 -21.90 -3.29
N LEU A 140 -8.83 -21.02 -2.95
CA LEU A 140 -10.26 -21.27 -3.13
C LEU A 140 -10.67 -21.29 -4.60
N LEU A 141 -9.92 -20.62 -5.47
CA LEU A 141 -10.21 -20.54 -6.90
C LEU A 141 -9.62 -21.72 -7.69
N LEU A 142 -8.46 -22.22 -7.28
CA LEU A 142 -7.70 -23.28 -7.95
C LEU A 142 -8.01 -24.69 -7.42
N LYS A 143 -8.54 -24.81 -6.20
CA LYS A 143 -9.04 -26.11 -5.71
C LYS A 143 -10.25 -26.53 -6.55
N LYS A 144 -10.10 -27.68 -7.21
CA LYS A 144 -11.19 -28.43 -7.86
C LYS A 144 -12.11 -29.01 -6.81
#